data_AF-A0A935FRZ8-F1
#
_entry.id   AF-A0A935FRZ8-F1
#
_cell.length_a   1.000
_cell.length_b   1.000
_cell.length_c   1.000
_cell.angle_alpha   90.00
_cell.angle_beta   90.00
_cell.angle_gamma   90.00
#
_symmetry.space_group_name_H-M   'P 1'
#
loop_
_entity.id
_entity.type
_entity.pdbx_description
1 polymer ?
#
loop_
_entity_poly.entity_id
_entity_poly.type
_entity_poly.pdbx_seq_one_letter_code
_entity_poly.pdbx_strand_id
1 'polypeptide(L)'
;MKTLLTLLAMSLVLITTTTSNIANAQRNPVPKPKPITGSEQIEIKQSERDFKINSNFRTQYNPVRTKTGTVFFSSTSTSTVYDLQSNGVPQQIWQDPITPANVHAVFMYSHVPGFTTRGCAYLFSNDFGASWTYLGEVPATGRSGFPAISGFISGAAVIANHSNTNGTSTHTKINYDQGAGFGVFTEIDPGTTGEGDPIWARVLALPNNNILFTSSISGAFYTYTNKATNLSPPGIFSGYQTYPGDQSEAYSLALAPNGTVGHAFIGSDLEDPNDVFLPVICRRRINMDSQTENLGLECYH
;
A
#
# COMPACT_ATOMS: atom_id res chain seq x y z
N MET A 1 43.94 -12.13 32.68
CA MET A 1 44.25 -12.72 31.35
C MET A 1 43.44 -13.99 31.03
N LYS A 2 43.25 -14.94 31.95
CA LYS A 2 42.49 -16.18 31.66
C LYS A 2 40.99 -15.98 31.38
N THR A 3 40.38 -14.90 31.87
CA THR A 3 38.95 -14.57 31.68
C THR A 3 38.64 -13.86 30.34
N LEU A 4 39.64 -13.27 29.68
CA LEU A 4 39.45 -12.58 28.40
C LEU A 4 39.49 -13.57 27.22
N LEU A 5 40.22 -14.69 27.37
CA LEU A 5 40.30 -15.74 26.35
C LEU A 5 39.00 -16.54 26.23
N THR A 6 38.23 -16.70 27.31
CA THR A 6 36.97 -17.45 27.30
C THR A 6 35.84 -16.70 26.62
N LEU A 7 35.80 -15.36 26.70
CA LEU A 7 34.81 -14.54 26.00
C LEU A 7 35.03 -14.52 24.48
N LEU A 8 36.29 -14.53 24.03
CA LEU A 8 36.64 -14.59 22.60
C LEU A 8 36.31 -15.97 21.99
N ALA A 9 36.48 -17.05 22.75
CA ALA A 9 36.10 -18.40 22.30
C ALA A 9 34.57 -18.57 22.17
N MET A 10 33.78 -17.96 23.07
CA MET A 10 32.31 -18.01 22.99
C MET A 10 31.73 -17.19 21.83
N SER A 11 32.33 -16.05 21.48
CA SER A 11 31.88 -15.25 20.32
C SER A 11 32.19 -15.92 18.98
N LEU A 12 33.29 -16.68 18.88
CA LEU A 12 33.67 -17.36 17.63
C LEU A 12 32.77 -18.58 17.33
N VAL A 13 32.27 -19.27 18.36
CA VAL A 13 31.33 -20.40 18.22
C VAL A 13 29.91 -19.93 17.86
N LEU A 14 29.51 -18.73 18.28
CA LEU A 14 28.20 -18.16 17.95
C LEU A 14 28.13 -17.62 16.50
N ILE A 15 29.25 -17.14 15.97
CA ILE A 15 29.34 -16.66 14.57
C ILE A 15 29.40 -17.84 13.59
N THR A 16 30.04 -18.95 13.95
CA THR A 16 30.17 -20.11 13.04
C THR A 16 28.91 -20.96 12.94
N THR A 17 28.07 -21.01 13.99
CA THR A 17 26.80 -21.77 13.97
C THR A 17 25.65 -21.03 13.30
N THR A 18 25.72 -19.71 13.15
CA THR A 18 24.70 -18.93 12.41
C THR A 18 24.95 -18.93 10.89
N THR A 19 26.21 -19.07 10.44
CA THR A 19 26.52 -19.13 8.99
C THR A 19 26.24 -20.48 8.33
N SER A 20 26.24 -21.59 9.08
CA SER A 20 26.05 -22.93 8.51
C SER A 20 24.59 -23.31 8.23
N ASN A 21 23.61 -22.63 8.86
CA ASN A 21 22.19 -22.88 8.61
C ASN A 21 21.61 -22.08 7.43
N ILE A 22 22.35 -21.13 6.86
CA ILE A 22 21.91 -20.36 5.68
C ILE A 22 22.35 -21.03 4.37
N ALA A 23 23.39 -21.87 4.39
CA ALA A 23 24.01 -22.43 3.19
C ALA A 23 23.36 -23.72 2.64
N ASN A 24 22.44 -24.37 3.37
CA ASN A 24 21.89 -25.68 2.97
C ASN A 24 20.39 -25.71 2.60
N ALA A 25 19.74 -24.55 2.48
CA ALA A 25 18.49 -24.48 1.73
C ALA A 25 18.84 -24.49 0.24
N GLN A 26 19.19 -25.66 -0.31
CA GLN A 26 19.07 -25.90 -1.75
C GLN A 26 17.59 -25.68 -2.10
N ARG A 27 17.26 -24.44 -2.48
CA ARG A 27 15.96 -24.11 -3.05
C ARG A 27 15.84 -24.97 -4.28
N ASN A 28 14.99 -26.00 -4.21
CA ASN A 28 14.43 -26.58 -5.42
C ASN A 28 14.03 -25.40 -6.32
N PRO A 29 14.46 -25.37 -7.59
CA PRO A 29 14.09 -24.29 -8.48
C PRO A 29 12.57 -24.21 -8.45
N VAL A 30 12.06 -23.11 -7.88
CA VAL A 30 10.63 -22.85 -7.86
C VAL A 30 10.22 -22.91 -9.32
N PRO A 31 9.30 -23.81 -9.71
CA PRO A 31 8.82 -23.87 -11.07
C PRO A 31 8.45 -22.45 -11.48
N LYS A 32 9.03 -21.95 -12.58
CA LYS A 32 8.62 -20.65 -13.12
C LYS A 32 7.09 -20.67 -13.18
N PRO A 33 6.40 -19.68 -12.59
CA PRO A 33 4.94 -19.62 -12.68
C PRO A 33 4.58 -19.79 -14.15
N LYS A 34 3.87 -20.89 -14.47
CA LYS A 34 3.32 -21.01 -15.82
C LYS A 34 2.36 -19.83 -15.98
N PRO A 35 2.43 -19.08 -17.09
CA PRO A 35 1.41 -18.10 -17.41
C PRO A 35 0.06 -18.81 -17.28
N ILE A 36 -0.83 -18.29 -16.43
CA ILE A 36 -2.22 -18.76 -16.39
C ILE A 36 -2.87 -18.24 -17.67
N THR A 37 -2.70 -18.98 -18.75
CA THR A 37 -3.47 -18.80 -19.98
C THR A 37 -4.65 -19.75 -19.89
N GLY A 38 -5.84 -19.21 -19.64
CA GLY A 38 -7.04 -20.00 -19.52
C GLY A 38 -8.25 -19.17 -19.14
N SER A 39 -9.40 -19.78 -19.32
CA SER A 39 -10.67 -19.26 -18.83
C SER A 39 -11.08 -20.06 -17.59
N GLU A 40 -11.36 -19.39 -16.47
CA GLU A 40 -11.90 -20.04 -15.28
C GLU A 40 -13.40 -19.75 -15.19
N GLN A 41 -14.19 -20.79 -14.90
CA GLN A 41 -15.61 -20.62 -14.59
C GLN A 41 -15.70 -20.16 -13.14
N ILE A 42 -16.26 -18.97 -12.91
CA ILE A 42 -16.50 -18.48 -11.56
C ILE A 42 -18.01 -18.42 -11.27
N GLU A 43 -18.35 -18.74 -10.02
CA GLU A 43 -19.69 -18.58 -9.49
C GLU A 43 -19.80 -17.19 -8.83
N ILE A 44 -20.44 -16.23 -9.50
CA ILE A 44 -20.72 -14.93 -8.88
C ILE A 44 -22.05 -15.01 -8.15
N LYS A 45 -22.01 -14.95 -6.81
CA LYS A 45 -23.20 -14.87 -5.95
C LYS A 45 -23.51 -13.40 -5.69
N GLN A 46 -24.47 -12.83 -6.41
CA GLN A 46 -24.95 -11.46 -6.16
C GLN A 46 -26.22 -11.47 -5.30
N SER A 47 -26.23 -10.65 -4.24
CA SER A 47 -27.42 -10.37 -3.42
C SER A 47 -28.18 -9.19 -4.03
N GLU A 48 -29.33 -9.44 -4.64
CA GLU A 48 -30.21 -8.38 -5.16
C GLU A 48 -31.07 -7.78 -4.03
N ARG A 49 -30.50 -6.87 -3.23
CA ARG A 49 -31.14 -5.68 -2.59
C ARG A 49 -30.34 -5.16 -1.39
N ASP A 50 -30.49 -3.86 -1.14
CA ASP A 50 -29.97 -3.14 0.02
C ASP A 50 -30.08 -3.97 1.30
N PHE A 51 -28.97 -4.07 2.04
CA PHE A 51 -28.94 -4.63 3.38
C PHE A 51 -29.83 -3.76 4.30
N LYS A 52 -31.11 -4.11 4.39
CA LYS A 52 -32.04 -3.53 5.38
C LYS A 52 -31.98 -4.39 6.63
N ILE A 53 -31.33 -3.85 7.67
CA ILE A 53 -31.43 -4.39 9.02
C ILE A 53 -32.89 -4.22 9.45
N ASN A 54 -33.68 -5.29 9.35
CA ASN A 54 -35.00 -5.34 9.95
C ASN A 54 -34.87 -5.98 11.34
N SER A 55 -35.46 -5.37 12.36
CA SER A 55 -35.36 -5.74 13.78
C SER A 55 -35.99 -7.09 14.15
N ASN A 56 -36.38 -7.90 13.16
CA ASN A 56 -36.99 -9.21 13.36
C ASN A 56 -36.09 -10.27 12.72
N PHE A 57 -35.19 -10.85 13.52
CA PHE A 57 -34.31 -11.95 13.13
C PHE A 57 -35.11 -13.21 12.74
N ARG A 58 -35.47 -13.31 11.46
CA ARG A 58 -35.63 -14.59 10.76
C ARG A 58 -34.74 -14.52 9.53
N THR A 59 -33.72 -15.37 9.47
CA THR A 59 -32.84 -15.54 8.31
C THR A 59 -33.62 -16.21 7.18
N GLN A 60 -34.47 -15.46 6.47
CA GLN A 60 -34.83 -15.81 5.11
C GLN A 60 -33.66 -15.38 4.21
N TYR A 61 -32.76 -16.31 3.93
CA TYR A 61 -31.80 -16.13 2.85
C TYR A 61 -32.59 -16.02 1.55
N ASN A 62 -32.44 -14.89 0.86
CA ASN A 62 -32.98 -14.73 -0.48
C ASN A 62 -32.41 -15.84 -1.39
N PRO A 63 -33.17 -16.32 -2.39
CA PRO A 63 -32.65 -17.28 -3.35
C PRO A 63 -31.41 -16.70 -4.04
N VAL A 64 -30.27 -17.35 -3.84
CA VAL A 64 -29.03 -17.04 -4.54
C VAL A 64 -29.26 -17.34 -6.01
N ARG A 65 -29.26 -16.32 -6.87
CA ARG A 65 -29.17 -16.53 -8.31
C ARG A 65 -27.73 -16.78 -8.68
N THR A 66 -27.45 -17.98 -9.14
CA THR A 66 -26.14 -18.34 -9.66
C THR A 66 -26.02 -17.84 -11.09
N LYS A 67 -25.13 -16.87 -11.34
CA LYS A 67 -24.66 -16.57 -12.70
C LYS A 67 -23.31 -17.23 -12.89
N THR A 68 -23.22 -18.12 -13.87
CA THR A 68 -21.95 -18.67 -14.32
C THR A 68 -21.30 -17.66 -15.27
N GLY A 69 -20.09 -17.25 -14.95
CA GLY A 69 -19.29 -16.34 -15.77
C GLY A 69 -17.98 -17.02 -16.18
N THR A 70 -17.45 -16.60 -17.31
CA THR A 70 -16.10 -16.99 -17.75
C THR A 70 -15.17 -15.80 -17.50
N VAL A 71 -14.13 -15.99 -16.70
CA VAL A 71 -13.08 -14.98 -16.50
C VAL A 71 -11.92 -15.31 -17.42
N PHE A 72 -11.41 -14.30 -18.11
CA PHE A 72 -10.18 -14.39 -18.88
C PHE A 72 -9.06 -13.72 -18.11
N PHE A 73 -7.98 -14.45 -17.87
CA PHE A 73 -6.77 -13.86 -17.31
C PHE A 73 -6.03 -13.11 -18.41
N SER A 74 -5.87 -11.79 -18.23
CA SER A 74 -4.92 -11.00 -19.00
C SER A 74 -3.63 -10.85 -18.22
N SER A 75 -2.52 -11.28 -18.81
CA SER A 75 -1.22 -11.16 -18.16
C SER A 75 -0.65 -9.77 -18.34
N THR A 76 -0.18 -9.18 -17.25
CA THR A 76 0.63 -7.95 -17.25
C THR A 76 2.03 -8.18 -17.82
N SER A 77 2.41 -9.44 -18.11
CA SER A 77 3.77 -9.88 -18.46
C SER A 77 4.86 -9.50 -17.46
N THR A 78 4.48 -8.91 -16.33
CA THR A 78 5.36 -8.50 -15.24
C THR A 78 5.17 -9.46 -14.08
N SER A 79 6.25 -10.05 -13.60
CA SER A 79 6.23 -11.01 -12.50
C SER A 79 7.15 -10.58 -11.39
N THR A 80 6.72 -10.76 -10.15
CA THR A 80 7.57 -10.64 -8.98
C THR A 80 7.91 -12.01 -8.41
N VAL A 81 9.15 -12.19 -7.95
CA VAL A 81 9.61 -13.46 -7.35
C VAL A 81 9.07 -13.62 -5.93
N TYR A 82 8.72 -12.51 -5.29
CA TYR A 82 8.12 -12.47 -3.96
C TYR A 82 7.51 -11.10 -3.75
N ASP A 83 6.25 -11.08 -3.36
CA ASP A 83 5.58 -9.89 -2.88
C ASP A 83 5.26 -10.08 -1.40
N LEU A 84 5.86 -9.28 -0.52
CA LEU A 84 5.42 -9.27 0.88
C LEU A 84 4.07 -8.55 1.00
N GLN A 85 3.78 -7.63 0.07
CA GLN A 85 2.59 -6.79 0.15
C GLN A 85 1.28 -7.55 -0.04
N SER A 86 1.34 -8.67 -0.78
CA SER A 86 0.19 -9.55 -0.92
C SER A 86 -0.19 -10.27 0.37
N ASN A 87 0.66 -10.22 1.41
CA ASN A 87 0.36 -10.80 2.72
C ASN A 87 -0.37 -9.81 3.66
N GLY A 88 -0.41 -8.52 3.31
CA GLY A 88 -1.07 -7.45 4.07
C GLY A 88 -2.35 -6.97 3.40
N VAL A 89 -2.57 -5.66 3.37
CA VAL A 89 -3.72 -5.01 2.71
C VAL A 89 -3.35 -4.60 1.27
N PRO A 90 -3.57 -5.43 0.22
CA PRO A 90 -3.11 -5.12 -1.13
C PRO A 90 -3.70 -3.82 -1.68
N GLN A 91 -2.85 -2.95 -2.24
CA GLN A 91 -3.24 -1.71 -2.92
C GLN A 91 -2.42 -1.53 -4.21
N GLN A 92 -2.33 -2.58 -5.04
CA GLN A 92 -1.52 -2.59 -6.27
C GLN A 92 -2.30 -2.22 -7.54
N ILE A 93 -3.63 -2.14 -7.48
CA ILE A 93 -4.47 -1.82 -8.65
C ILE A 93 -5.39 -0.67 -8.29
N TRP A 94 -5.47 0.31 -9.19
CA TRP A 94 -6.44 1.39 -9.11
C TRP A 94 -7.17 1.51 -10.45
N GLN A 95 -8.50 1.49 -10.41
CA GLN A 95 -9.35 1.76 -11.55
C GLN A 95 -9.87 3.19 -11.43
N ASP A 96 -9.71 3.98 -12.49
CA ASP A 96 -10.22 5.35 -12.53
C ASP A 96 -11.76 5.32 -12.44
N PRO A 97 -12.37 5.91 -11.39
CA PRO A 97 -13.83 5.88 -11.24
C PRO A 97 -14.56 6.74 -12.28
N ILE A 98 -13.89 7.71 -12.91
CA ILE A 98 -14.45 8.59 -13.95
C ILE A 98 -14.30 7.97 -15.33
N THR A 99 -13.17 7.31 -15.59
CA THR A 99 -12.90 6.59 -16.84
C THR A 99 -12.58 5.12 -16.56
N PRO A 100 -13.56 4.25 -16.28
CA PRO A 100 -13.29 2.89 -15.78
C PRO A 100 -12.51 1.97 -16.74
N ALA A 101 -12.40 2.34 -18.02
CA ALA A 101 -11.53 1.66 -18.96
C ALA A 101 -10.04 1.84 -18.60
N ASN A 102 -9.70 2.95 -17.94
CA ASN A 102 -8.37 3.24 -17.42
C ASN A 102 -8.14 2.47 -16.12
N VAL A 103 -7.21 1.52 -16.17
CA VAL A 103 -6.76 0.73 -15.02
C VAL A 103 -5.26 0.88 -14.89
N HIS A 104 -4.83 1.16 -13.67
CA HIS A 104 -3.44 1.37 -13.31
C HIS A 104 -3.01 0.24 -12.40
N ALA A 105 -1.80 -0.27 -12.60
CA ALA A 105 -1.22 -1.29 -11.74
C ALA A 105 0.22 -0.97 -11.40
N VAL A 106 0.63 -1.35 -10.20
CA VAL A 106 1.99 -1.22 -9.69
C VAL A 106 2.46 -2.52 -9.08
N PHE A 107 3.69 -2.93 -9.38
CA PHE A 107 4.26 -4.14 -8.79
C PHE A 107 5.71 -3.90 -8.39
N MET A 108 6.07 -4.35 -7.19
CA MET A 108 7.48 -4.48 -6.86
C MET A 108 8.10 -5.60 -7.70
N TYR A 109 9.28 -5.37 -8.27
CA TYR A 109 10.12 -6.43 -8.79
C TYR A 109 11.56 -6.26 -8.32
N SER A 110 12.36 -7.31 -8.47
CA SER A 110 13.80 -7.27 -8.25
C SER A 110 14.49 -8.21 -9.22
N HIS A 111 15.56 -7.74 -9.86
CA HIS A 111 16.40 -8.55 -10.73
C HIS A 111 17.46 -9.35 -9.97
N VAL A 112 17.63 -9.09 -8.67
CA VAL A 112 18.66 -9.70 -7.84
C VAL A 112 18.03 -10.43 -6.63
N PRO A 113 18.47 -11.66 -6.31
CA PRO A 113 18.08 -12.33 -5.08
C PRO A 113 18.34 -11.47 -3.83
N GLY A 114 17.44 -11.52 -2.85
CA GLY A 114 17.55 -10.69 -1.63
C GLY A 114 17.06 -9.25 -1.79
N PHE A 115 16.52 -8.88 -2.96
CA PHE A 115 15.84 -7.60 -3.16
C PHE A 115 16.75 -6.38 -2.90
N THR A 116 18.01 -6.45 -3.31
CA THR A 116 18.93 -5.31 -3.19
C THR A 116 18.59 -4.21 -4.20
N THR A 117 18.18 -4.58 -5.42
CA THR A 117 17.79 -3.68 -6.51
C THR A 117 16.29 -3.80 -6.78
N ARG A 118 15.49 -3.34 -5.81
CA ARG A 118 14.01 -3.32 -5.95
C ARG A 118 13.62 -2.15 -6.85
N GLY A 119 12.67 -2.39 -7.75
CA GLY A 119 11.97 -1.37 -8.51
C GLY A 119 10.46 -1.51 -8.37
N CYS A 120 9.73 -0.43 -8.61
CA CYS A 120 8.27 -0.42 -8.77
C CYS A 120 7.93 -0.27 -10.25
N ALA A 121 7.43 -1.34 -10.88
CA ALA A 121 6.90 -1.30 -12.23
C ALA A 121 5.54 -0.61 -12.25
N TYR A 122 5.33 0.33 -13.16
CA TYR A 122 4.04 0.93 -13.44
C TYR A 122 3.48 0.44 -14.76
N LEU A 123 2.22 0.01 -14.73
CA LEU A 123 1.49 -0.47 -15.89
C LEU A 123 0.15 0.24 -16.02
N PHE A 124 -0.27 0.37 -17.26
CA PHE A 124 -1.52 1.02 -17.62
C PHE A 124 -2.29 0.19 -18.63
N SER A 125 -3.60 0.17 -18.46
CA SER A 125 -4.58 -0.38 -19.38
C SER A 125 -5.64 0.69 -19.66
N ASN A 126 -6.09 0.78 -20.90
CA ASN A 126 -7.21 1.64 -21.31
C ASN A 126 -8.40 0.81 -21.86
N ASP A 127 -8.44 -0.47 -21.53
CA ASP A 127 -9.41 -1.45 -22.02
C ASP A 127 -9.89 -2.39 -20.88
N PHE A 128 -10.07 -1.85 -19.67
CA PHE A 128 -10.54 -2.57 -18.49
C PHE A 128 -9.61 -3.71 -18.04
N GLY A 129 -8.32 -3.59 -18.29
CA GLY A 129 -7.31 -4.59 -17.96
C GLY A 129 -7.20 -5.73 -18.98
N ALA A 130 -7.79 -5.60 -20.17
CA ALA A 130 -7.70 -6.63 -21.21
C ALA A 130 -6.30 -6.65 -21.87
N SER A 131 -5.65 -5.50 -22.01
CA SER A 131 -4.25 -5.37 -22.39
C SER A 131 -3.52 -4.41 -21.45
N TRP A 132 -2.22 -4.62 -21.29
CA TRP A 132 -1.37 -3.87 -20.36
C TRP A 132 -0.13 -3.35 -21.07
N THR A 133 0.18 -2.08 -20.83
CA THR A 133 1.42 -1.43 -21.27
C THR A 133 2.29 -1.16 -20.05
N TYR A 134 3.53 -1.67 -20.05
CA TYR A 134 4.55 -1.27 -19.08
C TYR A 134 5.09 0.10 -19.46
N LEU A 135 4.97 1.06 -18.55
CA LEU A 135 5.35 2.46 -18.79
C LEU A 135 6.67 2.86 -18.11
N GLY A 136 7.26 1.98 -17.31
CA GLY A 136 8.57 2.20 -16.68
C GLY A 136 8.58 1.94 -15.18
N GLU A 137 9.72 2.28 -14.57
CA GLU A 137 9.90 2.28 -13.13
C GLU A 137 9.44 3.60 -12.50
N VAL A 138 8.87 3.52 -11.29
CA VAL A 138 8.42 4.71 -10.54
C VAL A 138 8.99 4.68 -9.12
N PRO A 139 9.89 5.59 -8.76
CA PRO A 139 10.66 6.49 -9.63
C PRO A 139 11.56 5.71 -10.62
N ALA A 140 11.97 6.39 -11.70
CA ALA A 140 12.80 5.81 -12.77
C ALA A 140 14.26 5.53 -12.37
N THR A 141 14.68 6.00 -11.19
CA THR A 141 16.01 5.78 -10.65
C THR A 141 15.92 5.56 -9.14
N GLY A 142 16.96 4.96 -8.56
CA GLY A 142 16.98 4.64 -7.13
C GLY A 142 16.26 3.33 -6.81
N ARG A 143 16.31 2.92 -5.55
CA ARG A 143 15.60 1.74 -5.09
C ARG A 143 14.17 2.15 -4.75
N SER A 144 13.21 1.48 -5.35
CA SER A 144 11.78 1.66 -5.12
C SER A 144 11.09 0.31 -4.96
N GLY A 145 10.05 0.25 -4.14
CA GLY A 145 9.34 -1.00 -3.96
C GLY A 145 8.26 -0.88 -2.91
N PHE A 146 7.57 -1.98 -2.71
CA PHE A 146 6.37 -2.02 -1.91
C PHE A 146 5.37 -0.90 -2.26
N PRO A 147 4.97 -0.77 -3.54
CA PRO A 147 4.10 0.31 -3.98
C PRO A 147 2.66 0.19 -3.45
N ALA A 148 2.05 1.34 -3.23
CA ALA A 148 0.61 1.49 -3.12
C ALA A 148 0.12 2.50 -4.15
N ILE A 149 -1.03 2.27 -4.78
CA ILE A 149 -1.57 3.15 -5.82
C ILE A 149 -2.98 3.67 -5.50
N SER A 150 -3.20 4.93 -5.86
CA SER A 150 -4.49 5.61 -5.97
C SER A 150 -4.45 6.51 -7.21
N GLY A 151 -5.41 7.41 -7.38
CA GLY A 151 -5.34 8.39 -8.46
C GLY A 151 -6.33 9.53 -8.35
N PHE A 152 -5.97 10.64 -8.96
CA PHE A 152 -6.76 11.85 -8.98
C PHE A 152 -7.99 11.69 -9.88
N ILE A 153 -8.96 12.60 -9.71
CA ILE A 153 -10.14 12.70 -10.59
C ILE A 153 -9.77 12.97 -12.06
N SER A 154 -8.55 13.44 -12.33
CA SER A 154 -8.01 13.64 -13.68
C SER A 154 -7.55 12.33 -14.35
N GLY A 155 -7.59 11.21 -13.64
CA GLY A 155 -7.04 9.93 -14.09
C GLY A 155 -5.54 9.77 -13.84
N ALA A 156 -4.84 10.79 -13.35
CA ALA A 156 -3.42 10.69 -13.02
C ALA A 156 -3.19 9.80 -11.80
N ALA A 157 -2.27 8.84 -11.93
CA ALA A 157 -1.92 7.91 -10.86
C ALA A 157 -1.12 8.60 -9.74
N VAL A 158 -1.32 8.14 -8.51
CA VAL A 158 -0.54 8.52 -7.33
C VAL A 158 0.01 7.25 -6.70
N ILE A 159 1.33 7.15 -6.60
CA ILE A 159 2.05 5.96 -6.16
C ILE A 159 2.90 6.32 -4.95
N ALA A 160 2.71 5.62 -3.83
CA ALA A 160 3.60 5.70 -2.67
C ALA A 160 4.52 4.49 -2.63
N ASN A 161 5.81 4.70 -2.40
CA ASN A 161 6.85 3.67 -2.44
C ASN A 161 7.78 3.74 -1.23
N HIS A 162 8.39 2.60 -0.89
CA HIS A 162 9.66 2.59 -0.13
C HIS A 162 10.77 3.06 -1.07
N SER A 163 11.19 4.31 -0.94
CA SER A 163 12.15 4.93 -1.86
C SER A 163 13.36 5.50 -1.13
N ASN A 164 14.53 5.38 -1.74
CA ASN A 164 15.77 6.03 -1.31
C ASN A 164 16.36 6.95 -2.38
N THR A 165 15.54 7.42 -3.31
CA THR A 165 15.92 8.43 -4.31
C THR A 165 16.57 9.65 -3.68
N ASN A 166 17.34 10.38 -4.47
CA ASN A 166 18.00 11.61 -4.04
C ASN A 166 18.98 11.41 -2.85
N GLY A 167 19.46 10.18 -2.66
CA GLY A 167 20.46 9.85 -1.64
C GLY A 167 19.94 9.82 -0.20
N THR A 168 18.62 9.74 -0.01
CA THR A 168 18.01 9.70 1.32
C THR A 168 18.03 8.28 1.93
N SER A 169 17.65 8.16 3.21
CA SER A 169 17.24 6.88 3.79
C SER A 169 16.02 6.31 3.02
N THR A 170 15.73 5.01 3.21
CA THR A 170 14.52 4.40 2.63
C THR A 170 13.32 4.76 3.48
N HIS A 171 12.44 5.60 2.94
CA HIS A 171 11.15 5.94 3.57
C HIS A 171 10.07 6.09 2.49
N THR A 172 8.86 6.43 2.91
CA THR A 172 7.71 6.63 2.04
C THR A 172 7.90 7.89 1.22
N LYS A 173 7.99 7.75 -0.10
CA LYS A 173 7.92 8.87 -1.04
C LYS A 173 6.75 8.70 -1.98
N ILE A 174 6.20 9.82 -2.45
CA ILE A 174 5.03 9.83 -3.31
C ILE A 174 5.44 10.31 -4.70
N ASN A 175 5.01 9.57 -5.71
CA ASN A 175 5.19 9.90 -7.12
C ASN A 175 3.79 10.06 -7.72
N TYR A 176 3.56 11.12 -8.50
CA TYR A 176 2.29 11.30 -9.20
C TYR A 176 2.50 11.55 -10.69
N ASP A 177 1.63 10.95 -11.51
CA ASP A 177 1.68 11.01 -12.97
C ASP A 177 1.22 12.38 -13.47
N GLN A 178 1.70 12.81 -14.64
CA GLN A 178 1.25 14.07 -15.28
C GLN A 178 -0.14 13.95 -15.91
N GLY A 179 -0.62 12.72 -16.15
CA GLY A 179 -1.91 12.42 -16.73
C GLY A 179 -2.20 10.91 -16.68
N ALA A 180 -3.40 10.50 -17.06
CA ALA A 180 -3.75 9.08 -17.09
C ALA A 180 -2.86 8.31 -18.07
N GLY A 181 -2.03 7.40 -17.55
CA GLY A 181 -1.16 6.54 -18.37
C GLY A 181 -0.04 7.28 -19.09
N PHE A 182 0.35 8.47 -18.64
CA PHE A 182 1.46 9.23 -19.24
C PHE A 182 2.80 8.57 -18.92
N GLY A 183 2.95 8.01 -17.71
CA GLY A 183 4.21 7.41 -17.28
C GLY A 183 5.29 8.43 -16.93
N VAL A 184 4.91 9.69 -16.71
CA VAL A 184 5.84 10.77 -16.38
C VAL A 184 5.53 11.21 -14.95
N PHE A 185 6.41 10.85 -14.03
CA PHE A 185 6.16 11.05 -12.60
C PHE A 185 6.96 12.20 -12.02
N THR A 186 6.30 12.97 -11.17
CA THR A 186 6.94 13.92 -10.26
C THR A 186 6.96 13.34 -8.85
N GLU A 187 8.11 13.36 -8.20
CA GLU A 187 8.28 12.89 -6.83
C GLU A 187 8.14 14.05 -5.82
N ILE A 188 7.46 13.77 -4.71
CA ILE A 188 7.44 14.59 -3.50
C ILE A 188 7.86 13.75 -2.30
N ASP A 189 8.51 14.39 -1.35
CA ASP A 189 9.24 13.75 -0.26
C ASP A 189 8.78 14.34 1.08
N PRO A 190 8.01 13.57 1.89
CA PRO A 190 7.56 14.01 3.21
C PRO A 190 8.66 14.03 4.28
N GLY A 191 9.86 13.53 3.95
CA GLY A 191 10.95 13.32 4.87
C GLY A 191 10.71 12.14 5.82
N THR A 192 11.37 12.21 6.97
CA THR A 192 11.34 11.17 8.00
C THR A 192 10.68 11.69 9.27
N THR A 193 10.48 10.83 10.28
CA THR A 193 10.08 11.27 11.62
C THR A 193 11.31 11.36 12.52
N GLY A 194 11.14 11.91 13.74
CA GLY A 194 12.18 11.84 14.77
C GLY A 194 12.41 10.42 15.31
N GLU A 195 11.50 9.49 15.04
CA GLU A 195 11.53 8.10 15.52
C GLU A 195 12.11 7.13 14.49
N GLY A 196 12.21 7.54 13.22
CA GLY A 196 12.83 6.76 12.15
C GLY A 196 12.23 7.04 10.78
N ASP A 197 12.35 6.05 9.89
CA ASP A 197 11.95 6.13 8.48
C ASP A 197 10.57 5.47 8.26
N PRO A 198 9.48 6.23 8.04
CA PRO A 198 8.17 5.64 7.83
C PRO A 198 8.11 4.95 6.46
N ILE A 199 7.75 3.68 6.44
CA ILE A 199 7.60 2.81 5.26
C ILE A 199 6.21 2.15 5.28
N TRP A 200 5.96 1.16 4.44
CA TRP A 200 4.71 0.39 4.32
C TRP A 200 3.49 1.20 3.88
N ALA A 201 3.71 2.14 2.96
CA ALA A 201 2.71 3.16 2.66
C ALA A 201 1.36 2.60 2.15
N ARG A 202 0.27 3.27 2.52
CA ARG A 202 -1.01 3.26 1.80
C ARG A 202 -1.37 4.68 1.41
N VAL A 203 -1.93 4.85 0.22
CA VAL A 203 -2.09 6.18 -0.39
C VAL A 203 -3.52 6.39 -0.88
N LEU A 204 -3.97 7.63 -0.78
CA LEU A 204 -5.28 8.05 -1.22
C LEU A 204 -5.18 9.45 -1.82
N ALA A 205 -5.49 9.55 -3.11
CA ALA A 205 -5.69 10.83 -3.77
C ALA A 205 -7.06 11.42 -3.35
N LEU A 206 -7.07 12.71 -3.00
CA LEU A 206 -8.27 13.42 -2.58
C LEU A 206 -8.83 14.30 -3.73
N PRO A 207 -10.12 14.65 -3.71
CA PRO A 207 -10.76 15.40 -4.81
C PRO A 207 -10.17 16.79 -5.08
N ASN A 208 -9.43 17.36 -4.11
CA ASN A 208 -8.79 18.67 -4.23
C ASN A 208 -7.30 18.59 -4.58
N ASN A 209 -6.88 17.51 -5.25
CA ASN A 209 -5.49 17.23 -5.61
C ASN A 209 -4.52 17.16 -4.41
N ASN A 210 -5.05 16.98 -3.20
CA ASN A 210 -4.23 16.61 -2.06
C ASN A 210 -4.01 15.11 -2.05
N ILE A 211 -2.96 14.67 -1.36
CA ILE A 211 -2.66 13.26 -1.18
C ILE A 211 -2.64 12.97 0.31
N LEU A 212 -3.46 12.03 0.75
CA LEU A 212 -3.37 11.47 2.08
C LEU A 212 -2.63 10.14 2.00
N PHE A 213 -1.73 9.89 2.95
CA PHE A 213 -1.11 8.59 3.06
C PHE A 213 -0.92 8.21 4.52
N THR A 214 -0.82 6.91 4.74
CA THR A 214 -0.39 6.33 6.00
C THR A 214 0.85 5.48 5.78
N SER A 215 1.69 5.35 6.81
CA SER A 215 2.98 4.65 6.81
C SER A 215 3.36 4.27 8.24
N SER A 216 4.22 3.28 8.43
CA SER A 216 4.68 2.77 9.72
C SER A 216 6.18 2.52 9.70
N ILE A 217 6.83 2.49 10.87
CA ILE A 217 8.23 2.09 10.98
C ILE A 217 8.32 0.60 11.29
N SER A 218 9.27 -0.11 10.66
CA SER A 218 9.47 -1.54 10.95
C SER A 218 9.95 -1.76 12.38
N GLY A 219 9.27 -2.66 13.10
CA GLY A 219 9.52 -2.97 14.50
C GLY A 219 8.92 -1.97 15.49
N ALA A 220 8.22 -0.93 15.02
CA ALA A 220 7.61 0.08 15.89
C ALA A 220 6.12 -0.21 16.15
N PHE A 221 5.60 0.38 17.22
CA PHE A 221 4.19 0.29 17.64
C PHE A 221 3.36 1.49 17.18
N TYR A 222 3.94 2.42 16.40
CA TYR A 222 3.23 3.58 15.91
C TYR A 222 3.16 3.60 14.39
N THR A 223 1.99 3.99 13.93
CA THR A 223 1.73 4.28 12.53
C THR A 223 1.40 5.76 12.39
N TYR A 224 1.66 6.31 11.21
CA TYR A 224 1.66 7.74 10.93
C TYR A 224 0.78 8.04 9.73
N THR A 225 -0.09 9.03 9.87
CA THR A 225 -0.78 9.65 8.74
C THR A 225 -0.11 10.97 8.39
N ASN A 226 -0.03 11.31 7.11
CA ASN A 226 0.43 12.62 6.66
C ASN A 226 -0.30 12.99 5.36
N LYS A 227 -0.35 14.29 5.06
CA LYS A 227 -1.09 14.85 3.94
C LYS A 227 -0.24 15.83 3.17
N ALA A 228 -0.08 15.59 1.87
CA ALA A 228 0.45 16.59 0.93
C ALA A 228 -0.66 17.58 0.54
N THR A 229 -0.42 18.87 0.74
CA THR A 229 -1.32 19.98 0.38
C THR A 229 -0.85 20.77 -0.84
N ASN A 230 0.40 20.58 -1.25
CA ASN A 230 0.97 21.08 -2.50
C ASN A 230 1.90 20.02 -3.05
N LEU A 231 1.81 19.75 -4.35
CA LEU A 231 2.56 18.69 -5.02
C LEU A 231 3.83 19.20 -5.73
N SER A 232 4.09 20.51 -5.72
CA SER A 232 5.31 21.07 -6.32
C SER A 232 6.52 20.62 -5.50
N PRO A 233 7.52 19.94 -6.09
CA PRO A 233 8.67 19.41 -5.35
C PRO A 233 9.35 20.45 -4.45
N PRO A 234 9.70 20.10 -3.20
CA PRO A 234 9.63 18.77 -2.59
C PRO A 234 8.22 18.34 -2.11
N GLY A 235 7.21 19.19 -2.30
CA GLY A 235 5.87 19.06 -1.73
C GLY A 235 5.72 19.90 -0.46
N ILE A 236 4.47 20.19 -0.08
CA ILE A 236 4.15 20.77 1.23
C ILE A 236 3.30 19.76 1.98
N PHE A 237 3.74 19.38 3.18
CA PHE A 237 3.13 18.35 4.00
C PHE A 237 2.62 18.92 5.33
N SER A 238 1.52 18.37 5.83
CA SER A 238 0.96 18.74 7.14
C SER A 238 1.81 18.27 8.33
N GLY A 239 2.78 17.39 8.08
CA GLY A 239 3.55 16.70 9.10
C GLY A 239 2.89 15.38 9.53
N TYR A 240 3.71 14.48 10.04
CA TYR A 240 3.28 13.16 10.49
C TYR A 240 2.46 13.26 11.78
N GLN A 241 1.28 12.63 11.77
CA GLN A 241 0.39 12.47 12.92
C GLN A 241 0.37 11.00 13.31
N THR A 242 0.72 10.69 14.55
CA THR A 242 0.76 9.32 15.07
C THR A 242 -0.64 8.81 15.43
N TYR A 243 -0.82 7.50 15.31
CA TYR A 243 -1.97 6.77 15.83
C TYR A 243 -1.53 5.36 16.28
N PRO A 244 -2.27 4.70 17.20
CA PRO A 244 -1.87 3.42 17.79
C PRO A 244 -2.17 2.23 16.86
N GLY A 245 -1.67 2.29 15.63
CA GLY A 245 -1.82 1.22 14.64
C GLY A 245 -0.59 0.33 14.57
N ASP A 246 -0.83 -0.95 14.32
CA ASP A 246 0.22 -1.94 14.04
C ASP A 246 0.94 -1.61 12.72
N GLN A 247 2.17 -2.11 12.61
CA GLN A 247 3.07 -1.87 11.49
C GLN A 247 2.78 -2.79 10.31
N SER A 248 3.53 -2.60 9.21
CA SER A 248 3.59 -3.56 8.09
C SER A 248 2.24 -3.81 7.44
N GLU A 249 1.61 -2.73 6.96
CA GLU A 249 0.40 -2.80 6.12
C GLU A 249 -0.87 -3.23 6.87
N ALA A 250 -0.89 -3.09 8.20
CA ALA A 250 -2.05 -3.36 9.05
C ALA A 250 -3.10 -2.23 9.02
N TYR A 251 -3.20 -1.50 7.91
CA TYR A 251 -4.07 -0.34 7.75
C TYR A 251 -4.53 -0.14 6.31
N SER A 252 -5.66 0.54 6.16
CA SER A 252 -6.30 0.82 4.87
C SER A 252 -6.95 2.20 4.84
N LEU A 253 -6.93 2.82 3.67
CA LEU A 253 -7.57 4.10 3.39
C LEU A 253 -8.61 3.93 2.28
N ALA A 254 -9.77 4.55 2.44
CA ALA A 254 -10.79 4.61 1.39
C ALA A 254 -11.46 5.97 1.37
N LEU A 255 -11.87 6.44 0.19
CA LEU A 255 -12.63 7.68 0.01
C LEU A 255 -14.09 7.34 -0.30
N ALA A 256 -15.01 7.86 0.51
CA ALA A 256 -16.42 7.83 0.20
C ALA A 256 -16.80 8.94 -0.82
N PRO A 257 -17.87 8.76 -1.62
CA PRO A 257 -18.29 9.77 -2.60
C PRO A 257 -18.58 11.17 -2.02
N ASN A 258 -18.91 11.25 -0.73
CA ASN A 258 -19.15 12.51 -0.03
C ASN A 258 -17.86 13.21 0.45
N GLY A 259 -16.67 12.70 0.09
CA GLY A 259 -15.37 13.22 0.50
C GLY A 259 -14.89 12.75 1.87
N THR A 260 -15.64 11.90 2.57
CA THR A 260 -15.20 11.34 3.86
C THR A 260 -14.12 10.29 3.61
N VAL A 261 -13.02 10.38 4.36
CA VAL A 261 -11.99 9.35 4.36
C VAL A 261 -12.32 8.32 5.44
N GLY A 262 -12.45 7.06 5.04
CA GLY A 262 -12.41 5.92 5.94
C GLY A 262 -10.97 5.51 6.18
N HIS A 263 -10.62 5.31 7.44
CA HIS A 263 -9.32 4.80 7.86
C HIS A 263 -9.56 3.63 8.81
N ALA A 264 -9.09 2.45 8.43
CA ALA A 264 -9.16 1.24 9.24
C ALA A 264 -7.75 0.78 9.55
N PHE A 265 -7.51 0.30 10.77
CA PHE A 265 -6.23 -0.24 11.19
C PHE A 265 -6.41 -1.30 12.28
N ILE A 266 -5.42 -2.20 12.39
CA ILE A 266 -5.28 -3.10 13.53
C ILE A 266 -4.56 -2.32 14.63
N GLY A 267 -5.13 -2.29 15.83
CA GLY A 267 -4.49 -1.63 16.98
C GLY A 267 -3.16 -2.28 17.35
N SER A 268 -2.17 -1.48 17.74
CA SER A 268 -0.92 -1.97 18.32
C SER A 268 -1.09 -2.31 19.80
N ASP A 269 -0.64 -3.50 20.21
CA ASP A 269 -0.83 -4.09 21.55
C ASP A 269 -0.17 -3.33 22.72
N LEU A 270 -0.76 -2.23 23.19
CA LEU A 270 -0.45 -1.69 24.53
C LEU A 270 -1.60 -1.87 25.54
N GLU A 271 -2.86 -2.03 25.12
CA GLU A 271 -3.98 -2.26 26.07
C GLU A 271 -5.04 -3.28 25.64
N ASP A 272 -5.26 -3.55 24.34
CA ASP A 272 -6.21 -4.59 23.89
C ASP A 272 -5.85 -5.17 22.50
N PRO A 273 -5.45 -6.45 22.40
CA PRO A 273 -5.00 -7.04 21.14
C PRO A 273 -6.17 -7.43 20.22
N ASN A 274 -6.01 -7.14 18.92
CA ASN A 274 -6.90 -7.52 17.80
C ASN A 274 -8.21 -6.73 17.63
N ASP A 275 -8.35 -5.55 18.22
CA ASP A 275 -9.49 -4.70 17.87
C ASP A 275 -9.33 -4.13 16.46
N VAL A 276 -10.25 -4.54 15.58
CA VAL A 276 -10.54 -3.82 14.34
C VAL A 276 -11.28 -2.57 14.77
N PHE A 277 -10.59 -1.43 14.79
CA PHE A 277 -11.25 -0.15 14.91
C PHE A 277 -12.04 0.10 13.62
N LEU A 278 -13.32 -0.28 13.65
CA LEU A 278 -14.31 0.14 12.66
C LEU A 278 -14.41 1.67 12.69
N PRO A 279 -14.61 2.31 11.54
CA PRO A 279 -14.26 3.72 11.33
C PRO A 279 -14.86 4.60 12.42
N VAL A 280 -13.98 5.26 13.18
CA VAL A 280 -14.31 6.59 13.69
C VAL A 280 -14.62 7.40 12.45
N ILE A 281 -15.89 7.73 12.24
CA ILE A 281 -16.28 8.73 11.27
C ILE A 281 -15.67 10.03 11.78
N CYS A 282 -14.45 10.35 11.35
CA CYS A 282 -13.91 11.68 11.50
C CYS A 282 -14.73 12.61 10.60
N ARG A 283 -15.88 13.06 11.10
CA ARG A 283 -16.62 14.19 10.53
C ARG A 283 -15.83 15.45 10.86
N ARG A 284 -14.73 15.69 10.13
CA ARG A 284 -14.14 17.03 10.09
C ARG A 284 -14.94 17.82 9.06
N ARG A 285 -15.87 18.64 9.53
CA ARG A 285 -16.54 19.63 8.67
C ARG A 285 -15.49 20.70 8.36
N ILE A 286 -14.78 20.54 7.25
CA ILE A 286 -13.89 21.59 6.73
C ILE A 286 -14.82 22.68 6.19
N ASN A 287 -15.10 23.70 7.01
CA ASN A 287 -15.68 24.95 6.51
C ASN A 287 -14.58 25.66 5.71
N MET A 288 -14.78 25.84 4.42
CA MET A 288 -13.76 26.38 3.50
C MET A 288 -13.53 27.91 3.62
N ASP A 289 -13.95 28.58 4.71
CA ASP A 289 -14.08 30.04 4.75
C ASP A 289 -13.30 30.80 5.85
N SER A 290 -12.31 30.23 6.55
CA SER A 290 -11.48 31.08 7.44
C SER A 290 -10.02 30.65 7.63
N GLN A 291 -9.15 31.65 7.53
CA GLN A 291 -7.67 31.61 7.54
C GLN A 291 -7.02 31.36 8.92
N THR A 292 -7.65 30.61 9.83
CA THR A 292 -7.04 30.30 11.14
C THR A 292 -7.44 28.91 11.60
N GLU A 293 -6.55 27.92 11.47
CA GLU A 293 -6.74 26.57 11.99
C GLU A 293 -5.89 26.33 13.25
N ASN A 294 -6.56 26.11 14.38
CA ASN A 294 -6.00 25.36 15.51
C ASN A 294 -6.29 23.88 15.26
N LEU A 295 -5.24 23.04 15.26
CA LEU A 295 -5.31 21.62 14.97
C LEU A 295 -5.58 20.83 16.27
N GLY A 296 -6.86 20.66 16.61
CA GLY A 296 -7.31 19.63 17.55
C GLY A 296 -8.02 18.51 16.79
N LEU A 297 -7.58 17.26 16.98
CA LEU A 297 -8.38 16.07 16.70
C LEU A 297 -9.31 15.86 17.89
N GLU A 298 -10.62 15.99 17.71
CA GLU A 298 -11.60 15.47 18.67
C GLU A 298 -12.12 14.13 18.14
N CYS A 299 -11.70 13.05 18.79
CA CYS A 299 -12.27 11.71 18.62
C CYS A 299 -13.46 11.60 19.58
N TYR A 300 -14.66 11.35 19.05
CA TYR A 300 -15.78 10.94 19.90
C TYR A 300 -15.80 9.41 19.97
N HIS A 301 -15.74 8.89 21.20
CA HIS A 301 -15.92 7.48 21.54
C HIS A 301 -17.38 7.05 21.34
#